data_AF-A0A410NT85-F1
#
_entry.id   AF-A0A410NT85-F1
#
_cell.length_a   1.000
_cell.length_b   1.000
_cell.length_c   1.000
_cell.angle_alpha   90.00
_cell.angle_beta   90.00
_cell.angle_gamma   90.00
#
_symmetry.space_group_name_H-M   'P 1'
#
loop_
_entity.id
_entity.type
_entity.pdbx_description
1 polymer ?
#
loop_
_entity_poly.entity_id
_entity_poly.type
_entity_poly.pdbx_seq_one_letter_code
_entity_poly.pdbx_strand_id
1 'polypeptide(L)'
;MSRALTVWWDEAEVGVLALNENGNMTFSYAPAWLETESAPGVSISLPKQSETFSRARTRPFFAGLLPEEKPRTEAARALGVSQQNDFGLLEGLGGDVAGALTLWPVGEPVPTPDPTGKETLLDEARLAEILAGLPRRPLLAGEEGIRLSLAGAQPKVPVVLVDGAVALPAAGQPTTHIIKPAPKEYPTFPENEAFCMRLAAELGLAVAPVELRRAKDQLYLLVERYDRVPRDSGGLRRLHQEDFCQALGVMPEHKYAAEGGPTFRMSFDLLRRVIRVPANAILALIDAALFNLIIGNADAHGKNFSLLYGRDGLRLAPLYDLLSTSWYPEVHPRLAMPMAGAGRLEDFTPETLGDFAEQAGLTLTFVRRRCIDLVRAVGPAMTGVANRLAREGRTTGMVDDLVNHIRQRSEALRAIAEISGPNFMRRYDGDIVEGRFEAVARGIQDVRQHQPAVARFASNRLANRIFEVHPDFRAAGSRLEAWLEAEPQWREDIGRYATDPQRLGHQVQAALDGLRAFPVDGRNGATDPA
;
A
#
# COMPACT_ATOMS: atom_id res chain seq x y z
N MET A 1 39.67 15.61 11.03
CA MET A 1 39.41 14.35 10.30
C MET A 1 37.97 14.37 9.84
N SER A 2 37.69 14.03 8.59
CA SER A 2 36.31 13.79 8.13
C SER A 2 35.74 12.63 8.94
N ARG A 3 34.56 12.82 9.53
CA ARG A 3 33.83 11.71 10.17
C ARG A 3 33.34 10.77 9.07
N ALA A 4 33.53 9.47 9.24
CA ALA A 4 33.18 8.47 8.25
C ALA A 4 32.69 7.17 8.91
N LEU A 5 31.76 6.50 8.22
CA LEU A 5 31.23 5.20 8.56
C LEU A 5 31.55 4.24 7.41
N THR A 6 32.19 3.12 7.71
CA THR A 6 32.26 1.99 6.80
C THR A 6 30.86 1.37 6.68
N VAL A 7 30.42 1.14 5.44
CA VAL A 7 29.16 0.46 5.12
C VAL A 7 29.51 -1.00 4.80
N TRP A 8 29.01 -1.89 5.63
CA TRP A 8 29.23 -3.33 5.53
C TRP A 8 27.99 -4.02 4.98
N TRP A 9 28.18 -5.08 4.20
CA TRP A 9 27.13 -6.03 3.81
C TRP A 9 27.59 -7.41 4.21
N ASP A 10 26.92 -7.95 5.24
CA ASP A 10 27.47 -9.06 6.02
C ASP A 10 28.90 -8.71 6.51
N GLU A 11 29.92 -9.46 6.08
CA GLU A 11 31.33 -9.28 6.49
C GLU A 11 32.15 -8.48 5.47
N ALA A 12 31.56 -8.08 4.35
CA ALA A 12 32.26 -7.40 3.27
C ALA A 12 32.09 -5.88 3.36
N GLU A 13 33.19 -5.15 3.23
CA GLU A 13 33.16 -3.71 3.07
C GLU A 13 32.59 -3.34 1.69
N VAL A 14 31.46 -2.63 1.69
CA VAL A 14 30.81 -2.15 0.47
C VAL A 14 31.35 -0.78 0.06
N GLY A 15 31.68 0.05 1.04
CA GLY A 15 32.12 1.41 0.82
C GLY A 15 32.10 2.26 2.07
N VAL A 16 32.21 3.57 1.88
CA VAL A 16 32.33 4.56 2.96
C VAL A 16 31.28 5.65 2.79
N LEU A 17 30.53 5.89 3.86
CA LEU A 17 29.68 7.07 4.04
C LEU A 17 30.47 8.11 4.83
N ALA A 18 30.73 9.29 4.28
CA ALA A 18 31.57 10.31 4.91
C ALA A 18 30.93 11.70 4.89
N LEU A 19 31.35 12.56 5.81
CA LEU A 19 31.18 14.01 5.69
C LEU A 19 32.39 14.59 4.97
N ASN A 20 32.16 15.25 3.83
CA ASN A 20 33.22 15.97 3.14
C ASN A 20 33.59 17.29 3.85
N GLU A 21 34.55 18.05 3.32
CA GLU A 21 35.04 19.31 3.90
C GLU A 21 33.94 20.36 4.12
N ASN A 22 32.88 20.31 3.33
CA ASN A 22 31.72 21.20 3.43
C ASN A 22 30.62 20.65 4.38
N GLY A 23 30.88 19.56 5.08
CA GLY A 23 29.90 18.89 5.95
C GLY A 23 28.79 18.15 5.19
N ASN A 24 28.97 17.92 3.89
CA ASN A 24 27.99 17.21 3.08
C ASN A 24 28.21 15.70 3.18
N MET A 25 27.13 14.95 3.46
CA MET A 25 27.13 13.49 3.49
C MET A 25 27.27 12.92 2.06
N THR A 26 28.30 12.13 1.82
CA THR A 26 28.64 11.51 0.52
C THR A 26 28.93 10.03 0.70
N PHE A 27 28.67 9.22 -0.33
CA PHE A 27 28.97 7.79 -0.33
C PHE A 27 29.91 7.42 -1.48
N SER A 28 30.87 6.54 -1.22
CA SER A 28 31.77 5.99 -2.24
C SER A 28 31.89 4.48 -2.05
N TYR A 29 31.79 3.72 -3.14
CA TYR A 29 32.03 2.28 -3.10
C TYR A 29 33.50 1.94 -2.84
N ALA A 30 33.73 0.83 -2.14
CA ALA A 30 35.06 0.25 -1.99
C ALA A 30 35.50 -0.40 -3.32
N PRO A 31 36.77 -0.27 -3.74
CA PRO A 31 37.26 -0.87 -4.98
C PRO A 31 36.98 -2.38 -5.08
N ALA A 32 37.19 -3.14 -4.00
CA ALA A 32 36.95 -4.58 -3.98
C ALA A 32 35.47 -4.95 -4.22
N TRP A 33 34.52 -4.13 -3.72
CA TRP A 33 33.10 -4.32 -3.99
C TRP A 33 32.76 -4.03 -5.46
N LEU A 34 33.40 -3.02 -6.04
CA LEU A 34 33.26 -2.68 -7.46
C LEU A 34 33.72 -3.82 -8.37
N GLU A 35 34.84 -4.45 -8.05
CA GLU A 35 35.41 -5.57 -8.81
C GLU A 35 34.57 -6.85 -8.74
N THR A 36 33.78 -7.03 -7.67
CA THR A 36 32.91 -8.21 -7.52
C THR A 36 31.67 -8.09 -8.43
N GLU A 37 31.71 -8.65 -9.63
CA GLU A 37 30.64 -8.52 -10.64
C GLU A 37 29.26 -8.96 -10.12
N SER A 38 29.21 -10.03 -9.33
CA SER A 38 27.97 -10.54 -8.73
C SER A 38 27.43 -9.69 -7.58
N ALA A 39 28.20 -8.74 -7.05
CA ALA A 39 27.79 -7.90 -5.94
C ALA A 39 26.86 -6.78 -6.44
N PRO A 40 25.68 -6.58 -5.83
CA PRO A 40 24.75 -5.52 -6.22
C PRO A 40 25.23 -4.14 -5.74
N GLY A 41 24.61 -3.07 -6.25
CA GLY A 41 24.68 -1.78 -5.57
C GLY A 41 23.89 -1.80 -4.24
N VAL A 42 24.19 -0.88 -3.32
CA VAL A 42 23.46 -0.70 -2.06
C VAL A 42 22.02 -0.24 -2.26
N SER A 43 21.68 0.29 -3.43
CA SER A 43 20.33 0.72 -3.80
C SER A 43 20.21 0.83 -5.31
N ILE A 44 19.00 0.67 -5.84
CA ILE A 44 18.67 1.03 -7.23
C ILE A 44 19.04 2.50 -7.54
N SER A 45 18.93 3.43 -6.58
CA SER A 45 19.27 4.84 -6.77
C SER A 45 20.79 5.13 -6.67
N LEU A 46 21.55 4.18 -6.12
CA LEU A 46 22.99 4.21 -5.92
C LEU A 46 23.65 3.02 -6.64
N PRO A 47 23.61 2.91 -7.97
CA PRO A 47 24.22 1.80 -8.72
C PRO A 47 25.74 1.77 -8.56
N LYS A 48 26.40 0.63 -8.75
CA LYS A 48 27.86 0.55 -8.67
C LYS A 48 28.53 1.52 -9.66
N GLN A 49 29.35 2.42 -9.15
CA GLN A 49 30.19 3.36 -9.91
C GLN A 49 31.43 3.75 -9.08
N SER A 50 32.51 4.14 -9.74
CA SER A 50 33.76 4.58 -9.10
C SER A 50 33.66 5.96 -8.48
N GLU A 51 32.84 6.84 -9.05
CA GLU A 51 32.71 8.22 -8.60
C GLU A 51 31.90 8.30 -7.31
N THR A 52 32.34 9.18 -6.41
CA THR A 52 31.62 9.49 -5.17
C THR A 52 30.24 10.09 -5.47
N PHE A 53 29.22 9.61 -4.78
CA PHE A 53 27.88 10.17 -4.85
C PHE A 53 27.80 11.50 -4.09
N SER A 54 27.16 12.48 -4.72
CA SER A 54 26.85 13.76 -4.07
C SER A 54 25.86 13.59 -2.93
N ARG A 55 25.72 14.63 -2.10
CA ARG A 55 24.71 14.70 -1.04
C ARG A 55 23.29 14.43 -1.53
N ALA A 56 22.93 14.99 -2.68
CA ALA A 56 21.58 14.85 -3.22
C ALA A 56 21.22 13.40 -3.57
N ARG A 57 22.20 12.62 -4.05
CA ARG A 57 22.00 11.19 -4.36
C ARG A 57 22.14 10.31 -3.12
N THR A 58 23.05 10.64 -2.21
CA THR A 58 23.36 9.85 -1.02
C THR A 58 22.23 9.89 0.00
N ARG A 59 21.68 11.08 0.27
CA ARG A 59 20.73 11.27 1.38
C ARG A 59 19.45 10.43 1.29
N PRO A 60 18.74 10.33 0.15
CA PRO A 60 17.50 9.57 0.06
C PRO A 60 17.61 8.14 0.60
N PHE A 61 18.69 7.42 0.22
CA PHE A 61 18.91 6.06 0.69
C PHE A 61 19.21 6.00 2.19
N PHE A 62 20.26 6.71 2.64
CA PHE A 62 20.76 6.59 4.00
C PHE A 62 19.84 7.24 5.04
N ALA A 63 19.21 8.38 4.73
CA ALA A 63 18.20 8.97 5.60
C ALA A 63 16.94 8.09 5.68
N GLY A 64 16.65 7.32 4.62
CA GLY A 64 15.53 6.38 4.59
C GLY A 64 15.65 5.21 5.57
N LEU A 65 16.86 4.94 6.10
CA LEU A 65 17.11 3.91 7.13
C LEU A 65 16.81 4.38 8.55
N LEU A 66 16.59 5.68 8.76
CA LEU A 66 16.41 6.29 10.07
C LEU A 66 14.93 6.34 10.48
N PRO A 67 14.63 6.42 11.79
CA PRO A 67 13.28 6.72 12.26
C PRO A 67 12.78 8.07 11.71
N GLU A 68 11.47 8.23 11.71
CA GLU A 68 10.77 9.42 11.20
C GLU A 68 10.04 10.15 12.31
N GLU A 69 9.66 11.41 12.05
CA GLU A 69 8.77 12.21 12.90
C GLU A 69 9.16 12.19 14.40
N LYS A 70 8.20 11.96 15.30
CA LYS A 70 8.45 11.98 16.74
C LYS A 70 9.51 10.96 17.19
N PRO A 71 9.50 9.69 16.74
CA PRO A 71 10.59 8.77 17.03
C PRO A 71 11.98 9.29 16.65
N ARG A 72 12.09 10.00 15.52
CA ARG A 72 13.36 10.62 15.10
C ARG A 72 13.81 11.70 16.08
N THR A 73 12.91 12.58 16.48
CA THR A 73 13.20 13.66 17.44
C THR A 73 13.68 13.11 18.77
N GLU A 74 13.01 12.07 19.29
CA GLU A 74 13.37 11.48 20.59
C GLU A 74 14.67 10.65 20.51
N ALA A 75 14.92 9.93 19.41
CA ALA A 75 16.20 9.26 19.18
C ALA A 75 17.36 10.26 19.10
N ALA A 76 17.18 11.38 18.39
CA ALA A 76 18.18 12.44 18.29
C ALA A 76 18.51 13.04 19.66
N ARG A 77 17.48 13.32 20.47
CA ARG A 77 17.63 13.79 21.85
C ARG A 77 18.40 12.78 22.71
N ALA A 78 18.06 11.49 22.61
CA ALA A 78 18.72 10.45 23.40
C ALA A 78 20.21 10.30 23.04
N LEU A 79 20.57 10.55 21.78
CA LEU A 79 21.95 10.52 21.27
C LEU A 79 22.71 11.86 21.44
N GLY A 80 22.04 12.93 21.89
CA GLY A 80 22.66 14.24 22.01
C GLY A 80 23.01 14.90 20.67
N VAL A 81 22.29 14.58 19.59
CA VAL A 81 22.50 15.14 18.25
C VAL A 81 21.27 15.92 17.75
N SER A 82 21.46 16.77 16.74
CA SER A 82 20.34 17.43 16.05
C SER A 82 19.50 16.40 15.29
N GLN A 83 18.17 16.55 15.30
CA GLN A 83 17.27 15.70 14.52
C GLN A 83 17.48 15.84 13.01
N GLN A 84 18.12 16.90 12.51
CA GLN A 84 18.46 17.07 11.10
C GLN A 84 19.82 16.45 10.72
N ASN A 85 20.58 15.96 11.71
CA ASN A 85 21.90 15.36 11.48
C ASN A 85 21.78 13.87 11.14
N ASP A 86 21.45 13.58 9.87
CA ASP A 86 21.35 12.20 9.34
C ASP A 86 22.59 11.37 9.67
N PHE A 87 23.79 11.93 9.46
CA PHE A 87 25.04 11.25 9.71
C PHE A 87 25.23 10.89 11.19
N GLY A 88 24.98 11.85 12.10
CA GLY A 88 25.08 11.62 13.53
C GLY A 88 24.08 10.58 14.04
N LEU A 89 22.87 10.55 13.48
CA LEU A 89 21.89 9.51 13.79
C LEU A 89 22.34 8.12 13.29
N LEU A 90 22.88 8.03 12.06
CA LEU A 90 23.42 6.77 11.53
C LEU A 90 24.64 6.29 12.32
N GLU A 91 25.49 7.20 12.79
CA GLU A 91 26.61 6.87 13.66
C GLU A 91 26.13 6.31 15.01
N GLY A 92 24.97 6.75 15.53
CA GLY A 92 24.41 6.22 16.77
C GLY A 92 23.54 4.96 16.61
N LEU A 93 22.89 4.77 15.46
CA LEU A 93 21.83 3.76 15.27
C LEU A 93 22.16 2.69 14.23
N GLY A 94 23.15 2.91 13.37
CA GLY A 94 23.36 2.13 12.13
C GLY A 94 23.88 0.70 12.29
N GLY A 95 23.92 0.13 13.50
CA GLY A 95 24.46 -1.21 13.75
C GLY A 95 23.61 -2.33 13.15
N ASP A 96 22.30 -2.27 13.35
CA ASP A 96 21.33 -3.19 12.74
C ASP A 96 20.17 -2.39 12.12
N VAL A 97 20.19 -2.27 10.79
CA VAL A 97 19.22 -1.50 10.02
C VAL A 97 18.23 -2.40 9.25
N ALA A 98 17.26 -1.79 8.55
CA ALA A 98 16.48 -2.51 7.54
C ALA A 98 17.40 -3.03 6.43
N GLY A 99 17.28 -4.31 6.09
CA GLY A 99 18.14 -4.96 5.12
C GLY A 99 19.40 -5.56 5.75
N ALA A 100 20.45 -5.66 4.92
CA ALA A 100 21.69 -6.35 5.26
C ALA A 100 22.88 -5.44 5.55
N LEU A 101 22.65 -4.12 5.60
CA LEU A 101 23.73 -3.19 5.84
C LEU A 101 24.00 -3.00 7.33
N THR A 102 25.27 -2.75 7.64
CA THR A 102 25.73 -2.25 8.94
C THR A 102 26.61 -1.04 8.70
N LEU A 103 26.36 0.06 9.43
CA LEU A 103 27.15 1.28 9.37
C LEU A 103 27.94 1.43 10.66
N TRP A 104 29.26 1.46 10.54
CA TRP A 104 30.18 1.44 11.67
C TRP A 104 31.31 2.47 11.52
N PRO A 105 31.79 3.11 12.60
CA PRO A 105 32.93 4.03 12.49
C PRO A 105 34.14 3.41 11.81
N VAL A 106 34.76 4.17 10.90
CA VAL A 106 35.97 3.72 10.20
C VAL A 106 37.09 3.48 11.20
N GLY A 107 37.77 2.33 11.07
CA GLY A 107 38.91 1.95 11.92
C GLY A 107 38.51 1.27 13.23
N GLU A 108 37.21 1.19 13.54
CA GLU A 108 36.71 0.39 14.66
C GLU A 108 36.31 -1.02 14.18
N PRO A 109 36.56 -2.08 14.97
CA PRO A 109 36.10 -3.41 14.63
C PRO A 109 34.56 -3.43 14.69
N VAL A 110 33.93 -3.93 13.62
CA VAL A 110 32.50 -4.21 13.65
C VAL A 110 32.27 -5.36 14.63
N PRO A 111 31.30 -5.25 15.56
CA PRO A 111 30.94 -6.36 16.41
C PRO A 111 30.52 -7.56 15.56
N THR A 112 31.29 -8.64 15.64
CA THR A 112 30.87 -9.92 15.08
C THR A 112 29.96 -10.61 16.09
N PRO A 113 28.92 -11.34 15.64
CA PRO A 113 28.10 -12.14 16.55
C PRO A 113 29.01 -13.08 17.33
N ASP A 114 29.14 -12.85 18.65
CA ASP A 114 29.88 -13.75 19.52
C ASP A 114 29.10 -15.07 19.65
N PRO A 115 29.65 -16.23 19.22
CA PRO A 115 28.98 -17.52 19.36
C PRO A 115 28.71 -17.91 20.83
N THR A 116 29.42 -17.28 21.77
CA THR A 116 29.29 -17.47 23.22
C THR A 116 28.53 -16.34 23.91
N GLY A 117 28.32 -15.21 23.21
CA GLY A 117 27.58 -14.07 23.69
C GLY A 117 26.12 -14.45 23.84
N LYS A 118 25.58 -14.29 25.05
CA LYS A 118 24.19 -14.63 25.33
C LYS A 118 23.31 -13.41 25.14
N GLU A 119 22.20 -13.62 24.46
CA GLU A 119 21.10 -12.67 24.40
C GLU A 119 20.57 -12.40 25.81
N THR A 120 20.15 -11.17 26.05
CA THR A 120 19.55 -10.81 27.33
C THR A 120 18.06 -11.11 27.27
N LEU A 121 17.66 -12.29 27.77
CA LEU A 121 16.24 -12.64 27.93
C LEU A 121 15.53 -11.58 28.77
N LEU A 122 14.37 -11.15 28.29
CA LEU A 122 13.53 -10.18 28.98
C LEU A 122 12.42 -10.91 29.71
N ASP A 123 12.40 -10.77 31.04
CA ASP A 123 11.21 -11.11 31.80
C ASP A 123 10.08 -10.13 31.50
N GLU A 124 8.86 -10.49 31.93
CA GLU A 124 7.67 -9.69 31.67
C GLU A 124 7.76 -8.27 32.28
N ALA A 125 8.41 -8.12 33.44
CA ALA A 125 8.53 -6.83 34.11
C ALA A 125 9.47 -5.89 33.36
N ARG A 126 10.63 -6.39 32.95
CA ARG A 126 11.61 -5.64 32.17
C ARG A 126 11.09 -5.31 30.78
N LEU A 127 10.37 -6.23 30.14
CA LEU A 127 9.73 -5.95 28.86
C LEU A 127 8.70 -4.83 28.98
N ALA A 128 7.84 -4.86 30.01
CA ALA A 128 6.86 -3.79 30.24
C ALA A 128 7.52 -2.42 30.55
N GLU A 129 8.67 -2.40 31.21
CA GLU A 129 9.46 -1.18 31.42
C GLU A 129 10.00 -0.61 30.11
N ILE A 130 10.57 -1.48 29.25
CA ILE A 130 11.06 -1.08 27.93
C ILE A 130 9.93 -0.49 27.11
N LEU A 131 8.78 -1.17 27.03
CA LEU A 131 7.62 -0.71 26.26
C LEU A 131 7.12 0.67 26.73
N ALA A 132 7.04 0.89 28.04
CA ALA A 132 6.66 2.18 28.61
C ALA A 132 7.68 3.30 28.32
N GLY A 133 8.95 2.94 28.14
CA GLY A 133 10.04 3.86 27.81
C GLY A 133 10.16 4.22 26.32
N LEU A 134 9.69 3.36 25.41
CA LEU A 134 9.85 3.52 23.95
C LEU A 134 9.38 4.86 23.38
N PRO A 135 8.28 5.50 23.86
CA PRO A 135 7.90 6.81 23.36
C PRO A 135 8.93 7.92 23.61
N ARG A 136 9.86 7.75 24.57
CA ARG A 136 10.93 8.70 24.91
C ARG A 136 12.31 8.22 24.44
N ARG A 137 12.50 6.92 24.26
CA ARG A 137 13.73 6.29 23.77
C ARG A 137 13.38 5.19 22.77
N PRO A 138 12.90 5.55 21.58
CA PRO A 138 12.61 4.56 20.54
C PRO A 138 13.90 3.85 20.13
N LEU A 139 13.78 2.59 19.69
CA LEU A 139 14.93 1.76 19.29
C LEU A 139 15.98 1.55 20.39
N LEU A 140 15.67 1.91 21.64
CA LEU A 140 16.64 2.01 22.75
C LEU A 140 17.82 2.94 22.43
N ALA A 141 17.56 4.01 21.68
CA ALA A 141 18.58 4.98 21.29
C ALA A 141 19.37 5.51 22.51
N GLY A 142 20.70 5.46 22.40
CA GLY A 142 21.62 5.90 23.46
C GLY A 142 21.86 4.88 24.58
N GLU A 143 21.27 3.68 24.51
CA GLU A 143 21.61 2.58 25.41
C GLU A 143 22.97 1.96 25.03
N GLU A 144 23.81 1.70 26.03
CA GLU A 144 25.18 1.23 25.81
C GLU A 144 25.19 -0.12 25.09
N GLY A 145 25.99 -0.22 24.03
CA GLY A 145 26.09 -1.43 23.21
C GLY A 145 24.93 -1.66 22.23
N ILE A 146 23.87 -0.82 22.24
CA ILE A 146 22.71 -0.97 21.37
C ILE A 146 22.71 0.07 20.26
N ARG A 147 22.74 -0.41 19.00
CA ARG A 147 22.76 0.42 17.78
C ARG A 147 21.75 -0.12 16.78
N LEU A 148 20.48 0.21 16.99
CA LEU A 148 19.36 -0.31 16.21
C LEU A 148 18.69 0.82 15.41
N SER A 149 18.38 0.58 14.14
CA SER A 149 17.65 1.55 13.31
C SER A 149 16.54 0.89 12.52
N LEU A 150 15.35 1.48 12.57
CA LEU A 150 14.23 1.16 11.67
C LEU A 150 13.45 2.43 11.34
N ALA A 151 12.99 2.51 10.10
CA ALA A 151 12.13 3.59 9.63
C ALA A 151 10.70 3.51 10.21
N GLY A 152 9.94 4.58 10.00
CA GLY A 152 8.55 4.73 10.43
C GLY A 152 8.35 5.76 11.53
N ALA A 153 7.10 6.24 11.63
CA ALA A 153 6.67 7.30 12.55
C ALA A 153 6.17 6.79 13.92
N GLN A 154 6.06 5.48 14.09
CA GLN A 154 5.65 4.87 15.36
C GLN A 154 6.87 4.42 16.19
N PRO A 155 6.86 4.60 17.52
CA PRO A 155 7.85 4.01 18.40
C PRO A 155 7.91 2.49 18.19
N LYS A 156 9.11 1.93 18.10
CA LYS A 156 9.33 0.49 17.93
C LYS A 156 10.71 0.09 18.44
N VAL A 157 10.92 -1.20 18.62
CA VAL A 157 12.24 -1.75 18.97
C VAL A 157 12.46 -3.10 18.28
N PRO A 158 13.58 -3.29 17.57
CA PRO A 158 14.00 -4.60 17.09
C PRO A 158 14.49 -5.49 18.23
N VAL A 159 14.12 -6.77 18.23
CA VAL A 159 14.43 -7.75 19.28
C VAL A 159 14.82 -9.11 18.70
N VAL A 160 15.38 -9.99 19.52
CA VAL A 160 15.59 -11.41 19.21
C VAL A 160 14.50 -12.25 19.87
N LEU A 161 14.04 -13.30 19.20
CA LEU A 161 13.16 -14.30 19.79
C LEU A 161 13.96 -15.59 20.03
N VAL A 162 14.11 -15.98 21.29
CA VAL A 162 14.85 -17.18 21.71
C VAL A 162 13.86 -18.11 22.40
N ASP A 163 13.61 -19.28 21.82
CA ASP A 163 12.65 -20.28 22.33
C ASP A 163 11.26 -19.68 22.65
N GLY A 164 10.82 -18.72 21.83
CA GLY A 164 9.55 -18.01 21.98
C GLY A 164 9.56 -16.84 22.98
N ALA A 165 10.64 -16.65 23.74
CA ALA A 165 10.85 -15.52 24.64
C ALA A 165 11.54 -14.34 23.95
N VAL A 166 11.17 -13.12 24.35
CA VAL A 166 11.76 -11.89 23.82
C VAL A 166 13.11 -11.64 24.50
N ALA A 167 14.11 -11.27 23.72
CA ALA A 167 15.45 -10.93 24.20
C ALA A 167 16.00 -9.68 23.51
N LEU A 168 16.91 -8.97 24.18
CA LEU A 168 17.76 -7.97 23.51
C LEU A 168 18.89 -8.68 22.76
N PRO A 169 19.24 -8.19 21.55
CA PRO A 169 20.33 -8.78 20.77
C PRO A 169 21.66 -8.66 21.49
N ALA A 170 22.51 -9.69 21.37
CA ALA A 170 23.92 -9.57 21.66
C ALA A 170 24.61 -8.63 20.65
N ALA A 171 25.81 -8.14 20.97
CA ALA A 171 26.56 -7.27 20.08
C ALA A 171 26.78 -7.93 18.70
N GLY A 172 26.44 -7.22 17.62
CA GLY A 172 26.56 -7.72 16.24
C GLY A 172 25.47 -8.69 15.80
N GLN A 173 24.68 -9.24 16.74
CA GLN A 173 23.62 -10.19 16.44
C GLN A 173 22.49 -9.52 15.66
N PRO A 174 22.04 -10.10 14.53
CA PRO A 174 20.86 -9.61 13.82
C PRO A 174 19.61 -9.80 14.67
N THR A 175 18.81 -8.75 14.82
CA THR A 175 17.46 -8.87 15.37
C THR A 175 16.56 -9.65 14.43
N THR A 176 15.49 -10.23 14.98
CA THR A 176 14.61 -11.20 14.30
C THR A 176 13.17 -10.73 14.21
N HIS A 177 12.76 -9.89 15.17
CA HIS A 177 11.40 -9.39 15.27
C HIS A 177 11.41 -7.90 15.60
N ILE A 178 10.27 -7.24 15.40
CA ILE A 178 10.03 -5.85 15.73
C ILE A 178 8.86 -5.82 16.70
N ILE A 179 9.05 -5.16 17.84
CA ILE A 179 7.95 -4.85 18.76
C ILE A 179 7.41 -3.47 18.46
N LYS A 180 6.09 -3.38 18.28
CA LYS A 180 5.33 -2.13 18.16
C LYS A 180 4.35 -2.02 19.34
N PRO A 181 4.62 -1.15 20.33
CA PRO A 181 3.70 -0.92 21.44
C PRO A 181 2.46 -0.15 20.97
N ALA A 182 1.39 -0.22 21.76
CA ALA A 182 0.25 0.68 21.57
C ALA A 182 0.64 2.14 21.89
N PRO A 183 0.40 3.09 20.96
CA PRO A 183 0.42 4.51 21.30
C PRO A 183 -0.62 4.82 22.38
N LYS A 184 -0.35 5.81 23.24
CA LYS A 184 -1.29 6.19 24.31
C LYS A 184 -2.61 6.70 23.76
N GLU A 185 -2.53 7.43 22.66
CA GLU A 185 -3.64 8.04 21.95
C GLU A 185 -4.47 7.00 21.18
N TYR A 186 -3.86 5.84 20.85
CA TYR A 186 -4.50 4.77 20.08
C TYR A 186 -4.23 3.38 20.69
N PRO A 187 -4.86 3.03 21.83
CA PRO A 187 -4.63 1.76 22.51
C PRO A 187 -4.93 0.51 21.67
N THR A 188 -5.78 0.63 20.64
CA THR A 188 -6.20 -0.47 19.76
C THR A 188 -5.30 -0.65 18.53
N PHE A 189 -4.25 0.17 18.34
CA PHE A 189 -3.36 0.07 17.17
C PHE A 189 -2.76 -1.33 16.95
N PRO A 190 -2.18 -1.99 17.97
CA PRO A 190 -1.62 -3.34 17.79
C PRO A 190 -2.68 -4.37 17.36
N GLU A 191 -3.90 -4.23 17.87
CA GLU A 191 -5.01 -5.11 17.54
C GLU A 191 -5.52 -4.89 16.11
N ASN A 192 -5.68 -3.64 15.70
CA ASN A 192 -6.05 -3.26 14.33
C ASN A 192 -5.02 -3.77 13.31
N GLU A 193 -3.73 -3.53 13.57
CA GLU A 193 -2.66 -3.99 12.69
C GLU A 193 -2.57 -5.53 12.67
N ALA A 194 -2.70 -6.19 13.82
CA ALA A 194 -2.77 -7.66 13.87
C ALA A 194 -3.91 -8.21 13.01
N PHE A 195 -5.11 -7.62 13.10
CA PHE A 195 -6.26 -8.02 12.31
C PHE A 195 -6.00 -7.86 10.81
N CYS A 196 -5.54 -6.67 10.39
CA CYS A 196 -5.31 -6.36 8.97
C CYS A 196 -4.19 -7.22 8.37
N MET A 197 -3.08 -7.40 9.08
CA MET A 197 -1.96 -8.25 8.65
C MET A 197 -2.37 -9.72 8.54
N ARG A 198 -3.13 -10.24 9.51
CA ARG A 198 -3.63 -11.64 9.47
C ARG A 198 -4.72 -11.84 8.43
N LEU A 199 -5.54 -10.81 8.15
CA LEU A 199 -6.50 -10.83 7.05
C LEU A 199 -5.77 -10.90 5.69
N ALA A 200 -4.72 -10.10 5.49
CA ALA A 200 -3.90 -10.17 4.29
C ALA A 200 -3.31 -11.58 4.10
N ALA A 201 -2.79 -12.20 5.17
CA ALA A 201 -2.26 -13.56 5.15
C ALA A 201 -3.33 -14.60 4.78
N GLU A 202 -4.53 -14.52 5.38
CA GLU A 202 -5.65 -15.43 5.10
C GLU A 202 -6.13 -15.32 3.64
N LEU A 203 -5.98 -14.15 3.03
CA LEU A 203 -6.28 -13.92 1.61
C LEU A 203 -5.16 -14.39 0.66
N GLY A 204 -4.08 -14.96 1.20
CA GLY A 204 -2.93 -15.45 0.44
C GLY A 204 -1.98 -14.36 -0.04
N LEU A 205 -2.06 -13.15 0.52
CA LEU A 205 -1.09 -12.10 0.24
C LEU A 205 0.21 -12.40 1.00
N ALA A 206 1.36 -12.14 0.36
CA ALA A 206 2.65 -12.21 1.04
C ALA A 206 2.74 -11.05 2.04
N VAL A 207 2.78 -11.36 3.33
CA VAL A 207 2.77 -10.39 4.44
C VAL A 207 3.69 -10.88 5.54
N ALA A 208 4.32 -9.96 6.27
CA ALA A 208 5.14 -10.28 7.42
C ALA A 208 4.30 -10.99 8.50
N PRO A 209 4.74 -12.13 9.07
CA PRO A 209 4.04 -12.77 10.18
C PRO A 209 3.92 -11.86 11.40
N VAL A 210 2.77 -11.93 12.08
CA VAL A 210 2.51 -11.13 13.28
C VAL A 210 1.83 -11.90 14.39
N GLU A 211 2.23 -11.58 15.62
CA GLU A 211 1.61 -12.05 16.85
C GLU A 211 1.19 -10.88 17.73
N LEU A 212 -0.03 -10.95 18.26
CA LEU A 212 -0.49 -10.02 19.27
C LEU A 212 -0.10 -10.55 20.65
N ARG A 213 0.74 -9.82 21.40
CA ARG A 213 1.28 -10.23 22.71
C ARG A 213 1.07 -9.17 23.77
N ARG A 214 1.25 -9.55 25.04
CA ARG A 214 1.16 -8.68 26.20
C ARG A 214 2.39 -8.80 27.07
N ALA A 215 2.76 -7.69 27.72
CA ALA A 215 3.66 -7.68 28.86
C ALA A 215 2.98 -6.88 29.97
N LYS A 216 2.60 -7.56 31.05
CA LYS A 216 1.65 -7.04 32.04
C LYS A 216 0.35 -6.61 31.35
N ASP A 217 -0.04 -5.35 31.53
CA ASP A 217 -1.24 -4.73 30.95
C ASP A 217 -1.01 -4.15 29.54
N GLN A 218 0.24 -4.08 29.07
CA GLN A 218 0.60 -3.43 27.82
C GLN A 218 0.49 -4.39 26.63
N LEU A 219 -0.39 -4.07 25.69
CA LEU A 219 -0.54 -4.77 24.41
C LEU A 219 0.54 -4.29 23.43
N TYR A 220 1.14 -5.23 22.71
CA TYR A 220 2.08 -4.92 21.63
C TYR A 220 1.95 -5.91 20.48
N LEU A 221 2.30 -5.45 19.28
CA LEU A 221 2.43 -6.29 18.11
C LEU A 221 3.88 -6.75 17.99
N LEU A 222 4.08 -8.06 17.85
CA LEU A 222 5.35 -8.66 17.49
C LEU A 222 5.31 -8.99 16.00
N VAL A 223 6.21 -8.42 15.22
CA VAL A 223 6.30 -8.60 13.76
C VAL A 223 7.58 -9.34 13.44
N GLU A 224 7.51 -10.47 12.74
CA GLU A 224 8.68 -11.20 12.26
C GLU A 224 9.35 -10.45 11.10
N ARG A 225 10.67 -10.32 11.14
CA ARG A 225 11.44 -9.64 10.11
C ARG A 225 11.65 -10.54 8.89
N TYR A 226 10.98 -10.23 7.78
CA TYR A 226 11.18 -10.94 6.51
C TYR A 226 12.58 -10.75 5.89
N ASP A 227 13.34 -9.75 6.35
CA ASP A 227 14.70 -9.46 5.90
C ASP A 227 15.77 -10.20 6.73
N ARG A 228 15.35 -11.25 7.44
CA ARG A 228 16.17 -12.15 8.23
C ARG A 228 15.80 -13.58 7.86
N VAL A 229 16.77 -14.36 7.39
CA VAL A 229 16.53 -15.74 6.93
C VAL A 229 17.48 -16.71 7.60
N PRO A 230 17.06 -17.94 7.92
CA PRO A 230 17.97 -18.97 8.43
C PRO A 230 19.15 -19.22 7.49
N ARG A 231 20.34 -19.45 8.05
CA ARG A 231 21.50 -19.98 7.32
C ARG A 231 21.52 -21.50 7.42
N ASP A 232 21.96 -22.16 6.34
CA ASP A 232 22.16 -23.61 6.32
C ASP A 232 23.17 -24.07 7.40
N SER A 233 24.15 -23.21 7.73
CA SER A 233 25.16 -23.43 8.77
C SER A 233 24.66 -23.17 10.20
N GLY A 234 23.38 -22.87 10.38
CA GLY A 234 22.85 -22.32 11.64
C GLY A 234 23.03 -20.80 11.76
N GLY A 235 22.19 -20.18 12.57
CA GLY A 235 22.10 -18.72 12.71
C GLY A 235 21.27 -18.05 11.60
N LEU A 236 21.34 -16.72 11.54
CA LEU A 236 20.57 -15.90 10.58
C LEU A 236 21.48 -15.17 9.60
N ARG A 237 20.96 -15.01 8.38
CA ARG A 237 21.50 -14.14 7.34
C ARG A 237 20.60 -12.93 7.21
N ARG A 238 21.21 -11.75 7.09
CA ARG A 238 20.45 -10.55 6.72
C ARG A 238 20.19 -10.59 5.21
N LEU A 239 18.98 -10.30 4.80
CA LEU A 239 18.59 -10.18 3.41
C LEU A 239 18.45 -8.69 3.09
N HIS A 240 19.17 -8.19 2.09
CA HIS A 240 19.12 -6.76 1.81
C HIS A 240 17.77 -6.33 1.25
N GLN A 241 17.33 -5.14 1.64
CA GLN A 241 16.09 -4.54 1.18
C GLN A 241 16.22 -3.03 1.11
N GLU A 242 15.35 -2.42 0.34
CA GLU A 242 15.12 -0.98 0.31
C GLU A 242 13.65 -0.67 0.02
N ASP A 243 13.13 0.43 0.55
CA ASP A 243 11.78 0.91 0.24
C ASP A 243 11.69 1.65 -1.10
N PHE A 244 10.48 1.94 -1.58
CA PHE A 244 10.32 2.61 -2.88
C PHE A 244 10.83 4.06 -2.88
N CYS A 245 10.84 4.76 -1.74
CA CYS A 245 11.49 6.07 -1.68
C CYS A 245 12.99 5.94 -1.91
N GLN A 246 13.64 4.99 -1.23
CA GLN A 246 15.06 4.69 -1.41
C GLN A 246 15.39 4.27 -2.85
N ALA A 247 14.61 3.36 -3.43
CA ALA A 247 14.82 2.85 -4.78
C ALA A 247 14.62 3.92 -5.87
N LEU A 248 13.73 4.88 -5.64
CA LEU A 248 13.45 6.00 -6.54
C LEU A 248 14.32 7.24 -6.26
N GLY A 249 15.14 7.23 -5.20
CA GLY A 249 15.95 8.37 -4.81
C GLY A 249 15.13 9.55 -4.24
N VAL A 250 13.98 9.26 -3.65
CA VAL A 250 13.09 10.24 -3.01
C VAL A 250 13.43 10.36 -1.52
N MET A 251 13.51 11.59 -1.03
CA MET A 251 13.74 11.87 0.39
C MET A 251 12.61 11.30 1.27
N PRO A 252 12.89 10.71 2.43
CA PRO A 252 11.87 10.14 3.31
C PRO A 252 10.82 11.18 3.77
N GLU A 253 11.19 12.45 3.86
CA GLU A 253 10.27 13.54 4.19
C GLU A 253 9.20 13.78 3.11
N HIS A 254 9.41 13.30 1.88
CA HIS A 254 8.46 13.40 0.76
C HIS A 254 7.83 12.03 0.45
N LYS A 255 7.60 11.19 1.46
CA LYS A 255 7.03 9.84 1.28
C LYS A 255 5.61 9.82 0.68
N TYR A 256 4.85 10.91 0.85
CA TYR A 256 3.49 11.05 0.36
C TYR A 256 3.45 11.51 -1.11
N ALA A 257 2.60 10.89 -1.94
CA ALA A 257 2.52 11.21 -3.36
C ALA A 257 2.16 12.69 -3.64
N ALA A 258 1.31 13.28 -2.80
CA ALA A 258 0.91 14.68 -2.91
C ALA A 258 2.09 15.67 -2.71
N GLU A 259 3.18 15.22 -2.09
CA GLU A 259 4.38 16.01 -1.79
C GLU A 259 5.56 15.65 -2.71
N GLY A 260 5.29 14.95 -3.81
CA GLY A 260 6.31 14.50 -4.77
C GLY A 260 6.87 13.10 -4.46
N GLY A 261 6.22 12.35 -3.58
CA GLY A 261 6.57 10.97 -3.25
C GLY A 261 6.22 9.94 -4.33
N PRO A 262 6.57 8.66 -4.10
CA PRO A 262 6.22 7.58 -5.02
C PRO A 262 4.72 7.49 -5.29
N THR A 263 4.36 7.29 -6.57
CA THR A 263 2.99 7.01 -7.02
C THR A 263 2.85 5.57 -7.49
N PHE A 264 1.63 5.05 -7.65
CA PHE A 264 1.45 3.70 -8.20
C PHE A 264 2.03 3.54 -9.61
N ARG A 265 1.89 4.54 -10.48
CA ARG A 265 2.54 4.53 -11.81
C ARG A 265 4.06 4.38 -11.70
N MET A 266 4.70 5.24 -10.89
CA MET A 266 6.16 5.16 -10.65
C MET A 266 6.57 3.82 -10.06
N SER A 267 5.74 3.25 -9.19
CA SER A 267 5.98 1.96 -8.55
C SER A 267 5.89 0.80 -9.54
N PHE A 268 4.88 0.76 -10.41
CA PHE A 268 4.79 -0.22 -11.48
C PHE A 268 5.97 -0.12 -12.46
N ASP A 269 6.36 1.10 -12.83
CA ASP A 269 7.50 1.34 -13.71
C ASP A 269 8.83 0.91 -13.07
N LEU A 270 9.01 1.17 -11.77
CA LEU A 270 10.14 0.67 -10.99
C LEU A 270 10.20 -0.86 -11.06
N LEU A 271 9.10 -1.56 -10.76
CA LEU A 271 9.06 -3.02 -10.75
C LEU A 271 9.38 -3.61 -12.12
N ARG A 272 8.83 -3.05 -13.21
CA ARG A 272 9.15 -3.48 -14.58
C ARG A 272 10.62 -3.28 -14.94
N ARG A 273 11.22 -2.19 -14.44
CA ARG A 273 12.62 -1.87 -14.71
C ARG A 273 13.60 -2.79 -13.97
N VAL A 274 13.30 -3.15 -12.73
CA VAL A 274 14.29 -3.79 -11.83
C VAL A 274 14.06 -5.28 -11.60
N ILE A 275 12.85 -5.79 -11.83
CA ILE A 275 12.52 -7.22 -11.65
C ILE A 275 12.52 -7.90 -13.02
N ARG A 276 13.33 -8.95 -13.16
CA ARG A 276 13.50 -9.71 -14.42
C ARG A 276 12.19 -10.25 -14.99
N VAL A 277 11.32 -10.79 -14.12
CA VAL A 277 9.98 -11.28 -14.48
C VAL A 277 8.95 -10.56 -13.63
N PRO A 278 8.48 -9.37 -14.05
CA PRO A 278 7.75 -8.47 -13.16
C PRO A 278 6.28 -8.84 -12.97
N ALA A 279 5.70 -9.73 -13.78
CA ALA A 279 4.27 -10.03 -13.79
C ALA A 279 3.69 -10.34 -12.39
N ASN A 280 4.38 -11.18 -11.61
CA ASN A 280 3.95 -11.52 -10.25
C ASN A 280 4.08 -10.33 -9.28
N ALA A 281 5.10 -9.48 -9.43
CA ALA A 281 5.28 -8.31 -8.60
C ALA A 281 4.24 -7.21 -8.92
N ILE A 282 3.88 -7.05 -10.20
CA ILE A 282 2.80 -6.16 -10.64
C ILE A 282 1.47 -6.63 -10.05
N LEU A 283 1.16 -7.93 -10.15
CA LEU A 283 -0.06 -8.49 -9.54
C LEU A 283 -0.06 -8.30 -8.01
N ALA A 284 1.06 -8.58 -7.34
CA ALA A 284 1.17 -8.39 -5.90
C ALA A 284 0.97 -6.93 -5.48
N LEU A 285 1.47 -5.96 -6.25
CA LEU A 285 1.26 -4.54 -5.97
C LEU A 285 -0.20 -4.10 -6.23
N ILE A 286 -0.86 -4.65 -7.26
CA ILE A 286 -2.30 -4.45 -7.48
C ILE A 286 -3.09 -4.98 -6.29
N ASP A 287 -2.78 -6.19 -5.84
CA ASP A 287 -3.47 -6.81 -4.71
C ASP A 287 -3.26 -6.02 -3.42
N ALA A 288 -2.05 -5.53 -3.19
CA ALA A 288 -1.75 -4.66 -2.05
C ALA A 288 -2.51 -3.34 -2.13
N ALA A 289 -2.61 -2.71 -3.30
CA ALA A 289 -3.36 -1.48 -3.50
C ALA A 289 -4.87 -1.69 -3.23
N LEU A 290 -5.46 -2.73 -3.82
CA LEU A 290 -6.86 -3.08 -3.62
C LEU A 290 -7.13 -3.47 -2.16
N PHE A 291 -6.22 -4.21 -1.53
CA PHE A 291 -6.33 -4.58 -0.12
C PHE A 291 -6.30 -3.35 0.80
N ASN A 292 -5.34 -2.43 0.60
CA ASN A 292 -5.30 -1.17 1.34
C ASN A 292 -6.58 -0.34 1.15
N LEU A 293 -7.16 -0.35 -0.04
CA LEU A 293 -8.45 0.29 -0.29
C LEU A 293 -9.58 -0.38 0.50
N ILE A 294 -9.63 -1.73 0.50
CA ILE A 294 -10.62 -2.54 1.24
C ILE A 294 -10.52 -2.28 2.75
N ILE A 295 -9.33 -2.42 3.34
CA ILE A 295 -9.16 -2.20 4.77
C ILE A 295 -9.22 -0.72 5.15
N GLY A 296 -9.13 0.18 4.16
CA GLY A 296 -9.12 1.62 4.39
C GLY A 296 -7.85 2.10 5.07
N ASN A 297 -6.71 1.60 4.60
CA ASN A 297 -5.39 2.09 4.95
C ASN A 297 -5.05 3.32 4.09
N ALA A 298 -5.34 4.49 4.64
CA ALA A 298 -5.00 5.77 4.03
C ALA A 298 -3.51 6.13 4.12
N ASP A 299 -2.71 5.41 4.93
CA ASP A 299 -1.30 5.74 5.18
C ASP A 299 -0.32 4.85 4.38
N ALA A 300 -0.82 4.08 3.41
CA ALA A 300 0.01 3.26 2.53
C ALA A 300 0.83 4.11 1.55
N HIS A 301 1.99 4.60 2.01
CA HIS A 301 2.91 5.47 1.28
C HIS A 301 4.12 4.71 0.72
N GLY A 302 4.98 5.39 -0.05
CA GLY A 302 6.13 4.77 -0.73
C GLY A 302 7.09 3.99 0.18
N LYS A 303 7.18 4.34 1.48
CA LYS A 303 8.00 3.62 2.45
C LYS A 303 7.36 2.32 2.99
N ASN A 304 6.12 2.01 2.65
CA ASN A 304 5.44 0.75 3.03
C ASN A 304 5.53 -0.33 1.93
N PHE A 305 6.28 -0.06 0.87
CA PHE A 305 6.55 -1.03 -0.19
C PHE A 305 8.06 -1.12 -0.37
N SER A 306 8.59 -2.34 -0.30
CA SER A 306 10.03 -2.58 -0.39
C SER A 306 10.39 -3.60 -1.46
N LEU A 307 11.62 -3.48 -1.97
CA LEU A 307 12.30 -4.48 -2.77
C LEU A 307 13.20 -5.32 -1.88
N LEU A 308 13.29 -6.61 -2.18
CA LEU A 308 14.09 -7.58 -1.44
C LEU A 308 15.09 -8.24 -2.39
N TYR A 309 16.37 -8.24 -2.01
CA TYR A 309 17.49 -8.75 -2.80
C TYR A 309 17.69 -10.24 -2.52
N GLY A 310 17.00 -11.08 -3.30
CA GLY A 310 17.10 -12.54 -3.20
C GLY A 310 18.26 -13.14 -3.99
N ARG A 311 18.53 -14.44 -3.78
CA ARG A 311 19.49 -15.20 -4.61
C ARG A 311 19.04 -15.27 -6.08
N ASP A 312 17.72 -15.35 -6.31
CA ASP A 312 17.12 -15.42 -7.65
C ASP A 312 16.84 -14.03 -8.27
N GLY A 313 17.33 -12.97 -7.62
CA GLY A 313 17.14 -11.58 -8.03
C GLY A 313 16.17 -10.79 -7.14
N LEU A 314 15.80 -9.60 -7.61
CA LEU A 314 14.91 -8.70 -6.91
C LEU A 314 13.47 -9.18 -6.95
N ARG A 315 12.78 -9.04 -5.82
CA ARG A 315 11.33 -9.27 -5.71
C ARG A 315 10.69 -8.20 -4.84
N LEU A 316 9.38 -8.04 -4.97
CA LEU A 316 8.60 -7.26 -4.00
C LEU A 316 8.69 -7.97 -2.63
N ALA A 317 8.96 -7.20 -1.57
CA ALA A 317 8.97 -7.71 -0.21
C ALA A 317 7.55 -8.09 0.25
N PRO A 318 7.41 -8.97 1.26
CA PRO A 318 6.13 -9.14 1.95
C PRO A 318 5.58 -7.80 2.45
N LEU A 319 4.26 -7.65 2.45
CA LEU A 319 3.60 -6.46 2.99
C LEU A 319 3.82 -6.33 4.49
N TYR A 320 3.83 -5.09 4.98
CA TYR A 320 3.98 -4.73 6.39
C TYR A 320 3.25 -3.41 6.65
N ASP A 321 3.08 -3.04 7.92
CA ASP A 321 2.38 -1.81 8.34
C ASP A 321 0.97 -1.70 7.73
N LEU A 322 0.23 -2.82 7.66
CA LEU A 322 -1.16 -2.83 7.20
C LEU A 322 -2.09 -2.50 8.36
N LEU A 323 -2.71 -1.33 8.31
CA LEU A 323 -3.58 -0.80 9.38
C LEU A 323 -4.81 -0.13 8.78
N SER A 324 -6.00 -0.38 9.34
CA SER A 324 -7.20 0.36 8.96
C SER A 324 -7.20 1.74 9.61
N THR A 325 -6.58 2.72 8.96
CA THR A 325 -6.48 4.08 9.49
C THR A 325 -7.81 4.83 9.41
N SER A 326 -8.60 4.58 8.36
CA SER A 326 -9.95 5.17 8.21
C SER A 326 -10.96 4.72 9.27
N TRP A 327 -10.66 3.70 10.07
CA TRP A 327 -11.47 3.33 11.23
C TRP A 327 -11.34 4.36 12.36
N TYR A 328 -10.22 5.08 12.44
CA TYR A 328 -10.02 6.18 13.39
C TYR A 328 -10.57 7.48 12.78
N PRO A 329 -11.64 8.08 13.32
CA PRO A 329 -12.27 9.25 12.71
C PRO A 329 -11.36 10.49 12.65
N GLU A 330 -10.30 10.47 13.46
CA GLU A 330 -9.41 11.61 13.68
C GLU A 330 -8.23 11.58 12.69
N VAL A 331 -8.07 10.46 11.98
CA VAL A 331 -7.09 10.29 10.93
C VAL A 331 -7.72 10.64 9.59
N HIS A 332 -7.07 11.53 8.85
CA HIS A 332 -7.59 11.99 7.57
C HIS A 332 -7.68 10.81 6.57
N PRO A 333 -8.83 10.54 5.93
CA PRO A 333 -9.05 9.31 5.16
C PRO A 333 -8.43 9.32 3.75
N ARG A 334 -7.55 10.28 3.45
CA ARG A 334 -7.00 10.46 2.09
C ARG A 334 -5.80 9.53 1.93
N LEU A 335 -5.86 8.68 0.91
CA LEU A 335 -4.79 7.78 0.49
C LEU A 335 -3.49 8.54 0.26
N ALA A 336 -2.42 8.09 0.92
CA ALA A 336 -1.08 8.58 0.74
C ALA A 336 -0.57 8.40 -0.70
N MET A 337 -1.01 7.34 -1.37
CA MET A 337 -0.83 7.11 -2.80
C MET A 337 -2.21 7.03 -3.47
N PRO A 338 -2.69 8.10 -4.12
CA PRO A 338 -3.97 8.06 -4.85
C PRO A 338 -3.98 6.97 -5.92
N MET A 339 -5.06 6.19 -5.98
CA MET A 339 -5.24 5.17 -7.01
C MET A 339 -5.79 5.82 -8.26
N ALA A 340 -4.93 6.05 -9.26
CA ALA A 340 -5.26 6.77 -10.49
C ALA A 340 -6.01 8.10 -10.27
N GLY A 341 -5.55 8.87 -9.26
CA GLY A 341 -6.11 10.19 -8.93
C GLY A 341 -7.23 10.16 -7.90
N ALA A 342 -7.87 9.02 -7.64
CA ALA A 342 -8.79 8.91 -6.50
C ALA A 342 -8.02 8.91 -5.18
N GLY A 343 -8.25 9.96 -4.40
CA GLY A 343 -7.63 10.14 -3.09
C GLY A 343 -8.35 9.41 -1.97
N ARG A 344 -9.56 8.88 -2.20
CA ARG A 344 -10.35 8.10 -1.23
C ARG A 344 -11.16 7.04 -1.96
N LEU A 345 -11.74 6.08 -1.21
CA LEU A 345 -12.63 5.07 -1.79
C LEU A 345 -13.89 5.70 -2.39
N GLU A 346 -14.42 6.74 -1.76
CA GLU A 346 -15.63 7.45 -2.21
C GLU A 346 -15.39 8.21 -3.53
N ASP A 347 -14.13 8.52 -3.83
CA ASP A 347 -13.71 9.14 -5.10
C ASP A 347 -13.36 8.08 -6.16
N PHE A 348 -13.37 6.78 -5.83
CA PHE A 348 -12.97 5.69 -6.73
C PHE A 348 -14.14 5.28 -7.64
N THR A 349 -13.98 5.45 -8.95
CA THR A 349 -15.04 5.16 -9.94
C THR A 349 -14.64 4.04 -10.91
N PRO A 350 -15.58 3.55 -11.74
CA PRO A 350 -15.26 2.65 -12.84
C PRO A 350 -14.18 3.15 -13.80
N GLU A 351 -14.14 4.46 -14.08
CA GLU A 351 -13.09 5.09 -14.87
C GLU A 351 -11.76 5.05 -14.14
N THR A 352 -11.73 5.41 -12.86
CA THR A 352 -10.52 5.34 -12.05
C THR A 352 -9.94 3.92 -11.99
N LEU A 353 -10.80 2.90 -11.90
CA LEU A 353 -10.38 1.50 -11.97
C LEU A 353 -9.76 1.15 -13.34
N GLY A 354 -10.29 1.73 -14.42
CA GLY A 354 -9.74 1.64 -15.78
C GLY A 354 -8.36 2.28 -15.88
N ASP A 355 -8.23 3.52 -15.42
CA ASP A 355 -6.97 4.27 -15.42
C ASP A 355 -5.91 3.59 -14.55
N PHE A 356 -6.31 3.02 -13.40
CA PHE A 356 -5.43 2.23 -12.55
C PHE A 356 -4.95 0.95 -13.25
N ALA A 357 -5.83 0.27 -13.99
CA ALA A 357 -5.45 -0.89 -14.81
C ALA A 357 -4.45 -0.49 -15.90
N GLU A 358 -4.65 0.67 -16.54
CA GLU A 358 -3.71 1.21 -17.53
C GLU A 358 -2.34 1.53 -16.90
N GLN A 359 -2.30 2.16 -15.72
CA GLN A 359 -1.06 2.38 -14.97
C GLN A 359 -0.33 1.06 -14.68
N ALA A 360 -1.09 0.03 -14.32
CA ALA A 360 -0.59 -1.32 -14.10
C ALA A 360 -0.22 -2.06 -15.41
N GLY A 361 -0.52 -1.50 -16.58
CA GLY A 361 -0.25 -2.12 -17.88
C GLY A 361 -1.09 -3.38 -18.11
N LEU A 362 -2.28 -3.45 -17.51
CA LEU A 362 -3.21 -4.58 -17.59
C LEU A 362 -4.57 -4.13 -18.14
N THR A 363 -5.37 -5.10 -18.57
CA THR A 363 -6.73 -4.81 -19.02
C THR A 363 -7.64 -4.53 -17.82
N LEU A 364 -8.59 -3.60 -17.98
CA LEU A 364 -9.67 -3.37 -17.01
C LEU A 364 -10.39 -4.67 -16.64
N THR A 365 -10.62 -5.56 -17.62
CA THR A 365 -11.26 -6.86 -17.37
C THR A 365 -10.50 -7.71 -16.35
N PHE A 366 -9.16 -7.74 -16.43
CA PHE A 366 -8.34 -8.48 -15.49
C PHE A 366 -8.39 -7.87 -14.08
N VAL A 367 -8.13 -6.57 -13.97
CA VAL A 367 -8.10 -5.89 -12.65
C VAL A 367 -9.47 -5.91 -11.99
N ARG A 368 -10.55 -5.71 -12.76
CA ARG A 368 -11.93 -5.88 -12.28
C ARG A 368 -12.18 -7.27 -11.73
N ARG A 369 -11.76 -8.32 -12.46
CA ARG A 369 -11.92 -9.70 -12.00
C ARG A 369 -11.16 -9.93 -10.70
N ARG A 370 -9.91 -9.46 -10.62
CA ARG A 370 -9.10 -9.58 -9.41
C ARG A 370 -9.72 -8.87 -8.21
N CYS A 371 -10.28 -7.68 -8.42
CA CYS A 371 -11.02 -6.93 -7.42
C CYS A 371 -12.23 -7.72 -6.86
N ILE A 372 -13.06 -8.27 -7.75
CA ILE A 372 -14.22 -9.10 -7.36
C ILE A 372 -13.77 -10.34 -6.59
N ASP A 373 -12.72 -11.02 -7.06
CA ASP A 373 -12.21 -12.24 -6.44
C ASP A 373 -11.66 -11.95 -5.03
N LEU A 374 -10.93 -10.85 -4.85
CA LEU A 374 -10.43 -10.43 -3.54
C LEU A 374 -11.58 -10.08 -2.57
N VAL A 375 -12.54 -9.26 -3.01
CA VAL A 375 -13.71 -8.87 -2.19
C VAL A 375 -14.53 -10.09 -1.75
N ARG A 376 -14.72 -11.08 -2.63
CA ARG A 376 -15.45 -12.32 -2.27
C ARG A 376 -14.73 -13.13 -1.19
N ALA A 377 -13.40 -13.12 -1.19
CA ALA A 377 -12.61 -13.83 -0.20
C ALA A 377 -12.55 -13.11 1.16
N VAL A 378 -12.67 -11.78 1.18
CA VAL A 378 -12.58 -10.95 2.41
C VAL A 378 -13.62 -11.33 3.45
N GLY A 379 -14.89 -11.54 3.07
CA GLY A 379 -15.98 -11.85 4.00
C GLY A 379 -15.68 -13.07 4.90
N PRO A 380 -15.50 -14.28 4.33
CA PRO A 380 -15.15 -15.47 5.09
C PRO A 380 -13.82 -15.35 5.86
N ALA A 381 -12.81 -14.72 5.24
CA ALA A 381 -11.50 -14.54 5.85
C ALA A 381 -11.55 -13.67 7.13
N MET A 382 -12.33 -12.57 7.11
CA MET A 382 -12.54 -11.71 8.28
C MET A 382 -13.13 -12.49 9.46
N THR A 383 -14.16 -13.31 9.21
CA THR A 383 -14.77 -14.15 10.25
C THR A 383 -13.75 -15.14 10.84
N GLY A 384 -12.93 -15.77 9.99
CA GLY A 384 -11.87 -16.66 10.44
C GLY A 384 -10.83 -15.96 11.33
N VAL A 385 -10.36 -14.79 10.90
CA VAL A 385 -9.36 -13.98 11.62
C VAL A 385 -9.91 -13.46 12.95
N ALA A 386 -11.13 -12.89 12.95
CA ALA A 386 -11.79 -12.39 14.15
C ALA A 386 -11.95 -13.50 15.21
N ASN A 387 -12.42 -14.68 14.80
CA ASN A 387 -12.57 -15.82 15.70
C ASN A 387 -11.23 -16.29 16.30
N ARG A 388 -10.14 -16.27 15.52
CA ARG A 388 -8.80 -16.64 16.04
C ARG A 388 -8.28 -15.60 17.04
N LEU A 389 -8.39 -14.32 16.72
CA LEU A 389 -7.99 -13.24 17.62
C LEU A 389 -8.81 -13.24 18.93
N ALA A 390 -10.12 -13.48 18.85
CA ALA A 390 -10.97 -13.62 20.03
C ALA A 390 -10.53 -14.79 20.94
N ARG A 391 -10.12 -15.92 20.37
CA ARG A 391 -9.60 -17.08 21.12
C ARG A 391 -8.26 -16.80 21.81
N GLU A 392 -7.46 -15.88 21.28
CA GLU A 392 -6.21 -15.45 21.92
C GLU A 392 -6.46 -14.64 23.19
N GLY A 393 -7.70 -14.15 23.41
CA GLY A 393 -8.08 -13.41 24.63
C GLY A 393 -7.37 -12.08 24.81
N ARG A 394 -6.76 -11.55 23.73
CA ARG A 394 -5.94 -10.33 23.74
C ARG A 394 -6.62 -9.15 23.03
N THR A 395 -7.82 -9.37 22.52
CA THR A 395 -8.63 -8.40 21.78
C THR A 395 -9.56 -7.59 22.66
N THR A 396 -9.91 -6.40 22.21
CA THR A 396 -11.02 -5.59 22.71
C THR A 396 -12.29 -5.87 21.86
N GLY A 397 -13.40 -5.20 22.16
CA GLY A 397 -14.61 -5.25 21.30
C GLY A 397 -14.43 -4.58 19.93
N MET A 398 -13.26 -3.96 19.68
CA MET A 398 -12.95 -3.21 18.48
C MET A 398 -12.94 -4.05 17.19
N VAL A 399 -12.59 -5.34 17.27
CA VAL A 399 -12.51 -6.21 16.08
C VAL A 399 -13.86 -6.33 15.37
N ASP A 400 -14.98 -6.39 16.11
CA ASP A 400 -16.30 -6.49 15.50
C ASP A 400 -16.68 -5.22 14.73
N ASP A 401 -16.36 -4.06 15.29
CA ASP A 401 -16.55 -2.76 14.63
C ASP A 401 -15.65 -2.64 13.39
N LEU A 402 -14.41 -3.10 13.49
CA LEU A 402 -13.46 -3.11 12.38
C LEU A 402 -13.94 -4.05 11.24
N VAL A 403 -14.46 -5.23 11.58
CA VAL A 403 -15.07 -6.16 10.61
C VAL A 403 -16.25 -5.51 9.89
N ASN A 404 -17.11 -4.79 10.61
CA ASN A 404 -18.24 -4.08 10.00
C ASN A 404 -17.78 -2.97 9.06
N HIS A 405 -16.78 -2.18 9.47
CA HIS A 405 -16.16 -1.14 8.65
C HIS A 405 -15.58 -1.71 7.35
N ILE A 406 -14.78 -2.75 7.43
CA ILE A 406 -14.14 -3.37 6.26
C ILE A 406 -15.19 -4.04 5.35
N ARG A 407 -16.28 -4.60 5.91
CA ARG A 407 -17.38 -5.16 5.12
C ARG A 407 -18.04 -4.11 4.23
N GLN A 408 -18.39 -2.95 4.79
CA GLN A 408 -19.01 -1.85 4.04
C GLN A 408 -18.10 -1.37 2.90
N ARG A 409 -16.80 -1.22 3.17
CA ARG A 409 -15.80 -0.83 2.17
C ARG A 409 -15.63 -1.89 1.07
N SER A 410 -15.65 -3.17 1.44
CA SER A 410 -15.59 -4.28 0.50
C SER A 410 -16.79 -4.27 -0.45
N GLU A 411 -17.99 -4.04 0.09
CA GLU A 411 -19.22 -3.96 -0.70
C GLU A 411 -19.23 -2.78 -1.67
N ALA A 412 -18.77 -1.61 -1.21
CA ALA A 412 -18.56 -0.44 -2.04
C ALA A 412 -17.63 -0.73 -3.23
N LEU A 413 -16.47 -1.33 -2.97
CA LEU A 413 -15.52 -1.70 -4.02
C LEU A 413 -16.08 -2.78 -4.96
N ARG A 414 -16.89 -3.72 -4.45
CA ARG A 414 -17.61 -4.71 -5.28
C ARG A 414 -18.53 -4.02 -6.28
N ALA A 415 -19.33 -3.07 -5.82
CA ALA A 415 -20.29 -2.35 -6.64
C ALA A 415 -19.57 -1.60 -7.78
N ILE A 416 -18.46 -0.92 -7.47
CA ILE A 416 -17.60 -0.25 -8.46
C ILE A 416 -17.16 -1.25 -9.53
N ALA A 417 -16.57 -2.37 -9.12
CA ALA A 417 -16.05 -3.37 -10.04
C ALA A 417 -17.16 -4.02 -10.88
N GLU A 418 -18.32 -4.36 -10.30
CA GLU A 418 -19.45 -4.94 -11.03
C GLU A 418 -19.97 -3.97 -12.10
N ILE A 419 -20.09 -2.68 -11.78
CA ILE A 419 -20.57 -1.64 -12.68
C ILE A 419 -19.58 -1.36 -13.82
N SER A 420 -18.27 -1.53 -13.60
CA SER A 420 -17.25 -1.52 -14.67
C SER A 420 -17.37 -2.70 -15.65
N GLY A 421 -18.27 -3.66 -15.40
CA GLY A 421 -18.48 -4.82 -16.27
C GLY A 421 -19.22 -4.46 -17.57
N PRO A 422 -18.80 -4.94 -18.76
CA PRO A 422 -19.50 -4.63 -20.01
C PRO A 422 -20.97 -5.11 -19.99
N ASN A 423 -21.27 -6.13 -19.20
CA ASN A 423 -22.60 -6.73 -19.11
C ASN A 423 -23.46 -6.21 -17.95
N PHE A 424 -22.99 -5.23 -17.16
CA PHE A 424 -23.73 -4.75 -15.98
C PHE A 424 -25.17 -4.36 -16.34
N MET A 425 -25.34 -3.58 -17.41
CA MET A 425 -26.66 -3.13 -17.85
C MET A 425 -27.52 -4.22 -18.50
N ARG A 426 -26.91 -5.31 -18.99
CA ARG A 426 -27.65 -6.39 -19.67
C ARG A 426 -28.66 -7.08 -18.76
N ARG A 427 -28.40 -7.11 -17.45
CA ARG A 427 -29.33 -7.66 -16.46
C ARG A 427 -30.67 -6.93 -16.43
N TYR A 428 -30.70 -5.70 -16.96
CA TYR A 428 -31.88 -4.85 -17.03
C TYR A 428 -32.49 -4.79 -18.44
N ASP A 429 -31.97 -5.53 -19.42
CA ASP A 429 -32.45 -5.42 -20.81
C ASP A 429 -33.96 -5.69 -20.91
N GLY A 430 -34.49 -6.68 -20.20
CA GLY A 430 -35.94 -6.95 -20.15
C GLY A 430 -36.74 -5.78 -19.59
N ASP A 431 -36.33 -5.25 -18.44
CA ASP A 431 -36.96 -4.07 -17.82
C ASP A 431 -36.86 -2.82 -18.70
N ILE A 432 -35.73 -2.63 -19.39
CA ILE A 432 -35.51 -1.53 -20.33
C ILE A 432 -36.45 -1.67 -21.53
N VAL A 433 -36.51 -2.84 -22.16
CA VAL A 433 -37.39 -3.12 -23.32
C VAL A 433 -38.86 -2.90 -22.97
N GLU A 434 -39.27 -3.24 -21.75
CA GLU A 434 -40.65 -3.05 -21.27
C GLU A 434 -40.89 -1.62 -20.68
N GLY A 435 -39.85 -0.79 -20.64
CA GLY A 435 -39.87 0.58 -20.12
C GLY A 435 -40.14 0.68 -18.61
N ARG A 436 -39.77 -0.35 -17.85
CA ARG A 436 -39.84 -0.41 -16.37
C ARG A 436 -38.63 0.27 -15.74
N PHE A 437 -38.41 1.55 -16.03
CA PHE A 437 -37.24 2.30 -15.54
C PHE A 437 -37.18 2.38 -14.01
N GLU A 438 -38.32 2.37 -13.32
CA GLU A 438 -38.37 2.28 -11.85
C GLU A 438 -37.73 1.00 -11.30
N ALA A 439 -37.85 -0.14 -11.98
CA ALA A 439 -37.27 -1.40 -11.54
C ALA A 439 -35.74 -1.36 -11.69
N VAL A 440 -35.26 -0.75 -12.78
CA VAL A 440 -33.84 -0.51 -13.01
C VAL A 440 -33.27 0.47 -11.99
N ALA A 441 -33.99 1.56 -11.71
CA ALA A 441 -33.64 2.56 -10.72
C ALA A 441 -33.55 1.94 -9.31
N ARG A 442 -34.53 1.13 -8.90
CA ARG A 442 -34.48 0.39 -7.62
C ARG A 442 -33.22 -0.47 -7.51
N GLY A 443 -32.82 -1.15 -8.59
CA GLY A 443 -31.60 -1.97 -8.62
C GLY A 443 -30.29 -1.17 -8.59
N ILE A 444 -30.32 0.14 -8.86
CA ILE A 444 -29.16 1.04 -8.76
C ILE A 444 -29.21 1.88 -7.46
N GLN A 445 -30.41 2.10 -6.89
CA GLN A 445 -30.64 2.89 -5.69
C GLN A 445 -29.82 2.36 -4.49
N ASP A 446 -29.65 1.05 -4.38
CA ASP A 446 -28.84 0.41 -3.35
C ASP A 446 -27.35 0.81 -3.45
N VAL A 447 -26.81 0.88 -4.67
CA VAL A 447 -25.46 1.39 -4.93
C VAL A 447 -25.37 2.88 -4.60
N ARG A 448 -26.42 3.65 -4.87
CA ARG A 448 -26.47 5.09 -4.60
C ARG A 448 -26.39 5.44 -3.13
N GLN A 449 -27.05 4.68 -2.27
CA GLN A 449 -27.01 4.90 -0.81
C GLN A 449 -25.60 4.77 -0.25
N HIS A 450 -24.79 3.89 -0.82
CA HIS A 450 -23.46 3.55 -0.29
C HIS A 450 -22.31 4.18 -1.09
N GLN A 451 -22.54 4.52 -2.37
CA GLN A 451 -21.55 5.03 -3.32
C GLN A 451 -22.18 6.00 -4.34
N PRO A 452 -22.43 7.27 -3.98
CA PRO A 452 -23.13 8.24 -4.83
C PRO A 452 -22.44 8.48 -6.19
N ALA A 453 -21.11 8.53 -6.21
CA ALA A 453 -20.32 8.71 -7.44
C ALA A 453 -20.53 7.55 -8.43
N VAL A 454 -20.67 6.33 -7.91
CA VAL A 454 -20.84 5.11 -8.69
C VAL A 454 -22.27 5.01 -9.25
N ALA A 455 -23.26 5.42 -8.46
CA ALA A 455 -24.64 5.51 -8.94
C ALA A 455 -24.77 6.46 -10.12
N ARG A 456 -24.12 7.63 -10.08
CA ARG A 456 -24.09 8.56 -11.22
C ARG A 456 -23.56 7.89 -12.50
N PHE A 457 -22.50 7.08 -12.38
CA PHE A 457 -21.96 6.34 -13.53
C PHE A 457 -22.94 5.25 -14.03
N ALA A 458 -23.59 4.52 -13.13
CA ALA A 458 -24.62 3.55 -13.49
C ALA A 458 -25.80 4.22 -14.22
N SER A 459 -26.22 5.42 -13.79
CA SER A 459 -27.24 6.24 -14.46
C SER A 459 -26.85 6.60 -15.90
N ASN A 460 -25.59 6.95 -16.13
CA ASN A 460 -25.09 7.23 -17.50
C ASN A 460 -25.13 5.98 -18.39
N ARG A 461 -24.73 4.82 -17.85
CA ARG A 461 -24.80 3.56 -18.60
C ARG A 461 -26.23 3.12 -18.88
N LEU A 462 -27.18 3.45 -18.01
CA LEU A 462 -28.61 3.28 -18.24
C LEU A 462 -29.07 4.07 -19.46
N ALA A 463 -28.76 5.36 -19.55
CA ALA A 463 -29.14 6.19 -20.69
C ALA A 463 -28.63 5.61 -22.03
N ASN A 464 -27.35 5.20 -22.08
CA ASN A 464 -26.77 4.58 -23.27
C ASN A 464 -27.42 3.22 -23.60
N ARG A 465 -27.69 2.38 -22.59
CA ARG A 465 -28.30 1.06 -22.84
C ARG A 465 -29.74 1.17 -23.34
N ILE A 466 -30.51 2.15 -22.87
CA ILE A 466 -31.87 2.43 -23.37
C ILE A 466 -31.84 2.69 -24.87
N PHE A 467 -30.87 3.48 -25.34
CA PHE A 467 -30.66 3.72 -26.78
C PHE A 467 -30.34 2.43 -27.54
N GLU A 468 -29.53 1.54 -26.96
CA GLU A 468 -29.09 0.31 -27.63
C GLU A 468 -30.17 -0.77 -27.76
N VAL A 469 -31.08 -0.90 -26.78
CA VAL A 469 -31.97 -2.09 -26.70
C VAL A 469 -33.46 -1.79 -26.73
N HIS A 470 -33.90 -0.56 -26.51
CA HIS A 470 -35.33 -0.26 -26.52
C HIS A 470 -35.87 -0.21 -27.97
N PRO A 471 -36.93 -0.96 -28.30
CA PRO A 471 -37.42 -1.10 -29.69
C PRO A 471 -37.98 0.20 -30.30
N ASP A 472 -38.50 1.11 -29.47
CA ASP A 472 -38.95 2.46 -29.87
C ASP A 472 -38.32 3.54 -28.98
N PHE A 473 -37.22 4.14 -29.47
CA PHE A 473 -36.47 5.13 -28.71
C PHE A 473 -37.27 6.40 -28.39
N ARG A 474 -38.22 6.80 -29.25
CA ARG A 474 -39.03 8.01 -28.99
C ARG A 474 -39.99 7.77 -27.83
N ALA A 475 -40.68 6.63 -27.83
CA ALA A 475 -41.56 6.24 -26.74
C ALA A 475 -40.77 6.03 -25.43
N ALA A 476 -39.57 5.44 -25.50
CA ALA A 476 -38.67 5.30 -24.36
C ALA A 476 -38.25 6.65 -23.79
N GLY A 477 -37.84 7.58 -24.65
CA GLY A 477 -37.40 8.93 -24.30
C GLY A 477 -38.48 9.69 -23.56
N SER A 478 -39.72 9.73 -24.08
CA SER A 478 -40.83 10.39 -23.40
C SER A 478 -41.19 9.75 -22.05
N ARG A 479 -41.13 8.42 -21.93
CA ARG A 479 -41.36 7.73 -20.65
C ARG A 479 -40.22 7.99 -19.65
N LEU A 480 -38.98 8.07 -20.12
CA LEU A 480 -37.82 8.39 -19.31
C LEU A 480 -37.89 9.85 -18.83
N GLU A 481 -38.24 10.80 -19.70
CA GLU A 481 -38.43 12.21 -19.35
C GLU A 481 -39.51 12.38 -18.28
N ALA A 482 -40.69 11.78 -18.46
CA ALA A 482 -41.77 11.80 -17.48
C ALA A 482 -41.34 11.19 -16.13
N TRP A 483 -40.55 10.11 -16.15
CA TRP A 483 -40.01 9.52 -14.94
C TRP A 483 -38.95 10.42 -14.27
N LEU A 484 -38.04 11.04 -15.04
CA LEU A 484 -37.03 11.97 -14.51
C LEU A 484 -37.65 13.27 -13.98
N GLU A 485 -38.81 13.69 -14.47
CA GLU A 485 -39.59 14.78 -13.87
C GLU A 485 -40.12 14.43 -12.48
N ALA A 486 -40.53 13.18 -12.27
CA ALA A 486 -40.95 12.68 -10.97
C ALA A 486 -39.77 12.40 -10.01
N GLU A 487 -38.57 12.17 -10.56
CA GLU A 487 -37.36 11.80 -9.83
C GLU A 487 -36.22 12.82 -10.03
N PRO A 488 -36.30 14.03 -9.42
CA PRO A 488 -35.37 15.14 -9.70
C PRO A 488 -33.91 14.81 -9.39
N GLN A 489 -33.64 13.88 -8.48
CA GLN A 489 -32.30 13.41 -8.15
C GLN A 489 -31.65 12.58 -9.28
N TRP A 490 -32.46 11.78 -9.98
CA TRP A 490 -32.02 11.01 -11.15
C TRP A 490 -31.85 11.92 -12.37
N ARG A 491 -32.70 12.95 -12.47
CA ARG A 491 -32.56 14.01 -13.48
C ARG A 491 -31.25 14.77 -13.35
N GLU A 492 -30.76 15.03 -12.14
CA GLU A 492 -29.46 15.68 -11.95
C GLU A 492 -28.29 14.80 -12.42
N ASP A 493 -28.29 13.51 -12.07
CA ASP A 493 -27.21 12.58 -12.40
C ASP A 493 -27.03 12.38 -13.91
N ILE A 494 -28.16 12.19 -14.60
CA ILE A 494 -28.22 12.02 -16.06
C ILE A 494 -28.07 13.37 -16.78
N GLY A 495 -28.59 14.45 -16.17
CA GLY A 495 -28.67 15.79 -16.75
C GLY A 495 -27.32 16.46 -17.04
N ARG A 496 -26.28 16.25 -16.22
CA ARG A 496 -24.95 16.88 -16.43
C ARG A 496 -24.14 16.36 -17.62
N TYR A 497 -24.60 15.32 -18.32
CA TYR A 497 -24.04 14.88 -19.61
C TYR A 497 -25.05 14.96 -20.76
N ALA A 498 -26.34 15.15 -20.45
CA ALA A 498 -27.32 15.70 -21.39
C ALA A 498 -27.08 17.20 -21.70
N THR A 499 -26.18 17.88 -20.98
CA THR A 499 -25.79 19.29 -21.20
C THR A 499 -24.84 19.54 -22.37
N ASP A 500 -24.58 18.54 -23.22
CA ASP A 500 -24.32 18.84 -24.63
C ASP A 500 -25.49 18.34 -25.49
N PRO A 501 -26.57 19.14 -25.64
CA PRO A 501 -27.68 18.83 -26.52
C PRO A 501 -27.23 18.61 -27.97
N GLN A 502 -26.08 19.14 -28.39
CA GLN A 502 -25.55 18.92 -29.73
C GLN A 502 -24.98 17.52 -29.92
N ARG A 503 -24.53 16.81 -28.88
CA ARG A 503 -24.00 15.43 -29.00
C ARG A 503 -25.08 14.35 -28.97
N LEU A 504 -26.08 14.48 -28.09
CA LEU A 504 -27.29 13.64 -28.19
C LEU A 504 -27.99 13.94 -29.51
N GLY A 505 -28.07 15.23 -29.88
CA GLY A 505 -28.56 15.68 -31.18
C GLY A 505 -27.78 15.11 -32.36
N HIS A 506 -26.44 15.09 -32.38
CA HIS A 506 -25.67 14.63 -33.55
C HIS A 506 -25.73 13.11 -33.76
N GLN A 507 -25.73 12.32 -32.68
CA GLN A 507 -25.87 10.86 -32.80
C GLN A 507 -27.32 10.46 -33.10
N VAL A 508 -28.29 11.18 -32.54
CA VAL A 508 -29.72 11.00 -32.86
C VAL A 508 -30.03 11.52 -34.26
N GLN A 509 -29.45 12.63 -34.71
CA GLN A 509 -29.65 13.20 -36.05
C GLN A 509 -28.92 12.36 -37.11
N ALA A 510 -27.71 11.85 -36.86
CA ALA A 510 -27.05 10.91 -37.78
C ALA A 510 -27.81 9.57 -37.90
N ALA A 511 -28.42 9.08 -36.82
CA ALA A 511 -29.31 7.92 -36.86
C ALA A 511 -30.64 8.23 -37.58
N LEU A 512 -31.21 9.43 -37.39
CA LEU A 512 -32.42 9.89 -38.07
C LEU A 512 -32.18 10.18 -39.57
N ASP A 513 -31.01 10.67 -39.94
CA ASP A 513 -30.61 10.94 -41.33
C ASP A 513 -30.28 9.62 -42.06
N GLY A 514 -29.70 8.63 -41.37
CA GLY A 514 -29.54 7.27 -41.88
C GLY A 514 -30.87 6.51 -42.09
N LEU A 515 -31.90 6.81 -41.29
CA LEU A 515 -33.25 6.25 -41.44
C LEU A 515 -34.10 6.95 -42.51
N ARG A 516 -33.77 8.20 -42.88
CA ARG A 516 -34.39 8.91 -44.02
C ARG A 516 -33.88 8.46 -45.39
N ALA A 517 -32.84 7.62 -45.43
CA ALA A 517 -32.23 7.13 -46.67
C ALA A 517 -32.88 5.83 -47.22
N PHE A 518 -33.95 5.32 -46.60
CA PHE A 518 -34.74 4.22 -47.16
C PHE A 518 -35.94 4.77 -47.94
N PRO A 519 -36.05 4.56 -49.27
CA PRO A 519 -37.25 4.90 -50.00
C PRO A 519 -38.39 3.97 -49.57
N VAL A 520 -39.50 4.58 -49.15
CA VAL A 520 -40.78 3.90 -48.97
C VAL A 520 -41.37 3.68 -50.36
N ASP A 521 -41.23 2.48 -50.92
CA ASP A 521 -42.06 2.04 -52.05
C ASP A 521 -43.48 1.79 -51.51
N GLY A 522 -44.30 2.84 -51.59
CA GLY A 522 -45.73 2.78 -51.38
C GLY A 522 -46.42 2.17 -52.59
N ARG A 523 -47.12 1.05 -52.37
CA ARG A 523 -48.10 0.47 -53.29
C ARG A 523 -49.11 1.53 -53.72
N ASN A 524 -49.24 1.76 -55.04
CA ASN A 524 -50.50 2.22 -55.62
C ASN A 524 -51.26 1.00 -56.15
N GLY A 525 -52.53 0.90 -55.75
CA GLY A 525 -53.43 -0.19 -56.09
C GLY A 525 -54.01 -0.09 -57.51
N ALA A 526 -54.30 -1.28 -58.04
CA ALA A 526 -55.45 -1.68 -58.87
C ALA A 526 -55.95 -0.76 -60.01
N THR A 527 -55.78 -1.23 -61.25
CA THR A 527 -56.88 -1.49 -62.21
C THR A 527 -56.46 -2.58 -63.22
N ASP A 528 -57.23 -3.66 -63.29
CA ASP A 528 -57.36 -4.65 -64.38
C ASP A 528 -58.68 -4.29 -65.14
N PRO A 529 -59.06 -4.78 -66.35
CA PRO A 529 -58.48 -5.87 -67.17
C PRO A 529 -58.45 -5.63 -68.71
N ALA A 530 -57.70 -6.48 -69.43
CA ALA A 530 -58.05 -7.19 -70.69
C ALA A 530 -56.82 -7.93 -71.25
#